data_AF-A0A8H6Z692-F1
#
_entry.id   AF-A0A8H6Z692-F1
#
_cell.length_a   1.000
_cell.length_b   1.000
_cell.length_c   1.000
_cell.angle_alpha   90.00
_cell.angle_beta   90.00
_cell.angle_gamma   90.00
#
_symmetry.space_group_name_H-M   'P 1'
#
loop_
_entity.id
_entity.type
_entity.pdbx_description
1 polymer ?
#
loop_
_entity_poly.entity_id
_entity_poly.type
_entity_poly.pdbx_seq_one_letter_code
_entity_poly.pdbx_strand_id
1 'polypeptide(L)'
;MPFHPTVNCAATLAAKRAPYGKTRILFHAKNAVTGLILTASDPLPTRIPIPMLNLNSAGTTLSLFSCAPSVSSEMIPRNATRASAGQEKSIGTDRERSNAYFPHADPCGSSSGSGIAASIGLAAVTLGTETDGSITCPTSNNNLAGIKPTVGLTSRAGVIPISAHQDTVGPMTRSLTDAAIVLSVIAGKDPKDNFTLAQPPVVPDFTKALNKNALKGKRFGVPRHVFLTDSITGNDPSINVAYEKALLPIKALGATVVDPADLPSTDEFVTSNNETIVLNVDFKVQLWTNKVRK
;
A
#
# COMPACT_ATOMS: atom_id res chain seq x y z
N MET A 1 30.69 -1.29 -30.45
CA MET A 1 29.93 -0.65 -29.36
C MET A 1 28.51 -1.19 -29.38
N PRO A 2 28.13 -2.14 -28.51
CA PRO A 2 26.78 -2.69 -28.53
C PRO A 2 25.85 -1.90 -27.61
N PHE A 3 24.65 -1.64 -28.12
CA PHE A 3 23.55 -0.93 -27.48
C PHE A 3 22.96 -1.72 -26.31
N HIS A 4 22.55 -1.01 -25.26
CA HIS A 4 21.87 -1.53 -24.06
C HIS A 4 20.47 -2.12 -24.39
N PRO A 5 20.05 -3.22 -23.72
CA PRO A 5 18.82 -3.95 -24.06
C PRO A 5 17.49 -3.31 -23.63
N THR A 6 17.48 -2.07 -23.13
CA THR A 6 16.24 -1.36 -22.70
C THR A 6 15.36 -0.88 -23.85
N VAL A 7 15.85 -0.87 -25.09
CA VAL A 7 15.14 -0.26 -26.23
C VAL A 7 14.14 -1.22 -26.91
N ASN A 8 14.26 -2.55 -26.73
CA ASN A 8 13.53 -3.50 -27.58
C ASN A 8 12.14 -3.95 -27.08
N CYS A 9 11.75 -3.62 -25.83
CA CYS A 9 10.40 -3.95 -25.32
C CYS A 9 9.34 -2.88 -25.67
N ALA A 10 9.77 -1.63 -25.91
CA ALA A 10 8.86 -0.54 -26.26
C ALA A 10 8.40 -0.57 -27.72
N ALA A 11 9.23 -1.10 -28.63
CA ALA A 11 9.00 -1.07 -30.07
C ALA A 11 7.87 -2.02 -30.54
N THR A 12 7.75 -3.20 -29.94
CA THR A 12 6.78 -4.24 -30.40
C THR A 12 5.33 -3.91 -30.02
N LEU A 13 5.11 -3.04 -29.04
CA LEU A 13 3.77 -2.64 -28.56
C LEU A 13 3.25 -1.33 -29.20
N ALA A 14 3.97 -0.74 -30.15
CA ALA A 14 3.57 0.49 -30.85
C ALA A 14 2.66 0.23 -32.07
N ALA A 15 2.51 -1.03 -32.52
CA ALA A 15 1.91 -1.35 -33.82
C ALA A 15 0.37 -1.54 -33.85
N LYS A 16 -0.34 -1.46 -32.71
CA LYS A 16 -1.81 -1.61 -32.70
C LYS A 16 -2.47 -0.55 -31.81
N ARG A 17 -2.98 0.50 -32.45
CA ARG A 17 -3.72 1.62 -31.84
C ARG A 17 -5.12 1.15 -31.40
N ALA A 18 -5.40 1.25 -30.10
CA ALA A 18 -6.75 1.36 -29.54
C ALA A 18 -6.91 2.79 -28.94
N PRO A 19 -8.13 3.36 -28.86
CA PRO A 19 -8.34 4.79 -28.61
C PRO A 19 -8.10 5.27 -27.16
N TYR A 20 -7.71 4.40 -26.22
CA TYR A 20 -7.41 4.78 -24.84
C TYR A 20 -5.93 4.49 -24.52
N GLY A 21 -5.20 5.52 -24.06
CA GLY A 21 -3.75 5.51 -23.83
C GLY A 21 -3.28 4.51 -22.77
N LYS A 22 -1.99 4.15 -22.82
CA LYS A 22 -1.32 3.24 -21.87
C LYS A 22 -1.08 3.94 -20.53
N THR A 23 -1.53 3.36 -19.42
CA THR A 23 -1.26 3.88 -18.06
C THR A 23 -0.37 2.91 -17.29
N ARG A 24 0.75 3.39 -16.73
CA ARG A 24 1.64 2.58 -15.89
C ARG A 24 1.20 2.66 -14.42
N ILE A 25 0.81 1.53 -13.85
CA ILE A 25 0.65 1.28 -12.41
C ILE A 25 1.94 0.63 -11.89
N LEU A 26 2.35 0.88 -10.65
CA LEU A 26 3.47 0.16 -10.03
C LEU A 26 2.98 -0.55 -8.77
N PHE A 27 3.19 -1.86 -8.70
CA PHE A 27 2.87 -2.68 -7.55
C PHE A 27 4.14 -2.91 -6.73
N HIS A 28 4.05 -2.80 -5.41
CA HIS A 28 5.08 -3.28 -4.51
C HIS A 28 4.46 -4.23 -3.50
N ALA A 29 4.76 -5.53 -3.63
CA ALA A 29 4.70 -6.44 -2.50
C ALA A 29 6.07 -6.39 -1.83
N LYS A 30 6.12 -6.56 -0.50
CA LYS A 30 7.31 -6.45 0.37
C LYS A 30 8.64 -7.07 -0.17
N ASN A 31 8.62 -7.92 -1.20
CA ASN A 31 9.81 -8.50 -1.84
C ASN A 31 9.90 -8.35 -3.38
N ALA A 32 9.05 -7.54 -4.03
CA ALA A 32 9.10 -7.29 -5.47
C ALA A 32 8.45 -5.96 -5.87
N VAL A 33 9.23 -5.06 -6.50
CA VAL A 33 8.68 -3.98 -7.34
C VAL A 33 8.24 -4.60 -8.65
N THR A 34 6.93 -4.73 -8.86
CA THR A 34 6.37 -5.16 -10.14
C THR A 34 5.68 -3.98 -10.78
N GLY A 35 6.25 -3.41 -11.85
CA GLY A 35 5.50 -2.47 -12.70
C GLY A 35 4.32 -3.20 -13.32
N LEU A 36 3.11 -2.68 -13.13
CA LEU A 36 1.90 -3.11 -13.84
C LEU A 36 1.61 -2.08 -14.95
N ILE A 37 1.94 -2.38 -16.20
CA ILE A 37 1.41 -1.57 -17.31
C ILE A 37 -0.04 -1.99 -17.53
N LEU A 38 -1.01 -1.11 -17.25
CA LEU A 38 -2.39 -1.34 -17.67
C LEU A 38 -2.50 -1.13 -19.17
N THR A 39 -2.69 -2.23 -19.91
CA THR A 39 -3.21 -2.19 -21.27
C THR A 39 -4.56 -2.89 -21.29
N ALA A 40 -5.63 -2.16 -21.60
CA ALA A 40 -6.88 -2.78 -22.00
C ALA A 40 -6.65 -3.40 -23.39
N SER A 41 -6.60 -4.73 -23.48
CA SER A 41 -6.49 -5.43 -24.77
C SER A 41 -7.24 -6.76 -24.75
N ASP A 42 -7.80 -7.12 -25.91
CA ASP A 42 -8.45 -8.39 -26.23
C ASP A 42 -7.59 -9.63 -25.88
N PRO A 43 -8.21 -10.81 -25.64
CA PRO A 43 -7.50 -11.99 -25.15
C PRO A 43 -6.53 -12.56 -26.19
N LEU A 44 -5.26 -12.73 -25.80
CA LEU A 44 -4.25 -13.48 -26.56
C LEU A 44 -4.14 -14.94 -26.08
N PRO A 45 -3.76 -15.88 -26.96
CA PRO A 45 -3.82 -17.30 -26.68
C PRO A 45 -2.75 -17.78 -25.69
N THR A 46 -3.17 -18.73 -24.86
CA THR A 46 -2.45 -19.40 -23.77
C THR A 46 -1.15 -20.09 -24.17
N ARG A 47 -0.08 -19.90 -23.36
CA ARG A 47 0.85 -20.93 -22.82
C ARG A 47 2.25 -20.37 -22.52
N ILE A 48 2.47 -19.79 -21.32
CA ILE A 48 3.76 -19.77 -20.60
C ILE A 48 3.41 -19.75 -19.09
N PRO A 49 4.02 -20.58 -18.21
CA PRO A 49 3.68 -20.60 -16.79
C PRO A 49 4.37 -19.44 -16.07
N ILE A 50 3.61 -18.38 -15.77
CA ILE A 50 4.00 -17.27 -14.89
C ILE A 50 2.87 -17.12 -13.86
N PRO A 51 3.14 -16.92 -12.55
CA PRO A 51 2.09 -16.72 -11.55
C PRO A 51 1.31 -15.44 -11.86
N MET A 52 0.19 -15.61 -12.56
CA MET A 52 -0.71 -14.54 -12.99
C MET A 52 -1.64 -14.16 -11.83
N LEU A 53 -1.53 -12.92 -11.36
CA LEU A 53 -2.62 -12.26 -10.64
C LEU A 53 -3.75 -12.05 -11.67
N ASN A 54 -4.80 -12.86 -11.60
CA ASN A 54 -5.98 -12.67 -12.43
C ASN A 54 -6.99 -11.86 -11.62
N LEU A 55 -6.98 -10.53 -11.79
CA LEU A 55 -7.98 -9.64 -11.20
C LEU A 55 -9.19 -9.60 -12.13
N ASN A 56 -10.24 -10.35 -11.78
CA ASN A 56 -11.52 -10.35 -12.48
C ASN A 56 -12.49 -9.38 -11.79
N SER A 57 -12.65 -8.17 -12.32
CA SER A 57 -13.91 -7.43 -12.19
C SER A 57 -14.09 -6.49 -13.40
N ALA A 58 -15.31 -6.48 -13.97
CA ALA A 58 -15.76 -5.59 -15.05
C ALA A 58 -15.16 -5.76 -16.47
N GLY A 59 -14.92 -6.99 -16.95
CA GLY A 59 -14.65 -7.25 -18.38
C GLY A 59 -13.32 -6.69 -18.91
N THR A 60 -12.45 -6.23 -18.01
CA THR A 60 -11.10 -5.74 -18.34
C THR A 60 -10.09 -6.82 -17.94
N THR A 61 -9.46 -7.46 -18.93
CA THR A 61 -8.36 -8.40 -18.66
C THR A 61 -7.11 -7.63 -18.27
N LEU A 62 -6.72 -7.71 -17.00
CA LEU A 62 -5.51 -7.10 -16.48
C LEU A 62 -4.30 -7.99 -16.80
N SER A 63 -3.41 -7.54 -17.70
CA SER A 63 -2.17 -8.26 -18.00
C SER A 63 -0.99 -7.66 -17.22
N LEU A 64 -0.38 -8.47 -16.36
CA LEU A 64 0.86 -8.12 -15.64
C LEU A 64 2.06 -8.23 -16.59
N PHE A 65 2.75 -7.12 -16.82
CA PHE A 65 4.05 -7.11 -17.50
C PHE A 65 5.14 -6.62 -16.54
N SER A 66 5.86 -7.55 -15.91
CA SER A 66 7.08 -7.21 -15.15
C SER A 66 8.16 -6.74 -16.12
N CYS A 67 8.58 -5.48 -16.01
CA CYS A 67 9.64 -4.90 -16.85
C CYS A 67 10.64 -4.05 -16.05
N ALA A 68 10.84 -4.36 -14.76
CA ALA A 68 11.86 -3.74 -13.92
C ALA A 68 12.76 -4.83 -13.32
N PRO A 69 14.10 -4.63 -13.24
CA PRO A 69 14.98 -5.57 -12.57
C PRO A 69 14.58 -5.68 -11.09
N SER A 70 14.48 -6.93 -10.63
CA SER A 70 14.18 -7.33 -9.26
C SER A 70 15.30 -6.91 -8.30
N VAL A 71 14.94 -6.30 -7.18
CA VAL A 71 15.75 -6.32 -5.96
C VAL A 71 14.89 -6.90 -4.84
N SER A 72 15.21 -8.14 -4.48
CA SER A 72 14.58 -8.98 -3.45
C SER A 72 15.41 -8.96 -2.17
N SER A 73 14.78 -9.23 -1.01
CA SER A 73 15.52 -9.71 0.17
C SER A 73 14.87 -10.97 0.76
N GLU A 74 15.70 -11.95 1.07
CA GLU A 74 15.38 -13.17 1.81
C GLU A 74 16.00 -13.09 3.24
N MET A 75 15.42 -13.90 4.12
CA MET A 75 15.54 -14.04 5.59
C MET A 75 16.97 -13.97 6.19
N ILE A 76 17.16 -13.30 7.35
CA ILE A 76 18.40 -13.35 8.17
C ILE A 76 18.11 -13.76 9.63
N PRO A 77 19.02 -14.52 10.30
CA PRO A 77 18.86 -14.99 11.68
C PRO A 77 19.23 -13.91 12.72
N ARG A 78 18.75 -14.12 13.95
CA ARG A 78 18.99 -13.26 15.12
C ARG A 78 20.48 -13.13 15.47
N ASN A 79 21.00 -11.91 15.46
CA ASN A 79 21.79 -11.28 16.53
C ASN A 79 22.47 -10.01 16.01
N ALA A 80 21.94 -8.83 16.34
CA ALA A 80 22.72 -7.60 16.43
C ALA A 80 21.94 -6.57 17.28
N THR A 81 22.53 -6.23 18.41
CA THR A 81 22.12 -5.21 19.37
C THR A 81 22.07 -3.81 18.75
N ARG A 82 20.99 -3.07 19.04
CA ARG A 82 20.76 -1.63 18.78
C ARG A 82 20.91 -1.19 17.32
N ALA A 83 19.85 -1.38 16.54
CA ALA A 83 19.53 -0.56 15.38
C ALA A 83 18.41 0.43 15.77
N SER A 84 18.51 1.70 15.37
CA SER A 84 17.43 2.68 15.52
C SER A 84 16.19 2.18 14.78
N ALA A 85 15.03 2.25 15.44
CA ALA A 85 13.75 1.87 14.87
C ALA A 85 13.52 2.62 13.54
N GLY A 86 13.31 1.90 12.43
CA GLY A 86 12.94 2.47 11.13
C GLY A 86 13.79 2.06 9.93
N GLN A 87 15.02 1.56 10.12
CA GLN A 87 15.92 1.27 8.99
C GLN A 87 15.70 -0.15 8.42
N GLU A 88 15.01 -0.24 7.28
CA GLU A 88 14.93 -1.45 6.45
C GLU A 88 16.23 -1.60 5.63
N LYS A 89 17.26 -2.23 6.21
CA LYS A 89 18.52 -2.56 5.48
C LYS A 89 18.27 -3.71 4.49
N SER A 90 18.19 -3.38 3.21
CA SER A 90 18.17 -4.35 2.10
C SER A 90 19.54 -5.03 1.96
N ILE A 91 19.57 -6.37 1.92
CA ILE A 91 20.77 -7.11 1.49
C ILE A 91 20.99 -6.81 -0.01
N GLY A 92 22.19 -6.34 -0.37
CA GLY A 92 22.71 -6.41 -1.74
C GLY A 92 22.63 -5.14 -2.60
N THR A 93 22.07 -4.03 -2.11
CA THR A 93 22.28 -2.72 -2.76
C THR A 93 22.48 -1.64 -1.70
N ASP A 94 23.70 -1.14 -1.55
CA ASP A 94 24.09 -0.06 -0.63
C ASP A 94 23.50 1.32 -1.00
N ARG A 95 22.33 1.36 -1.66
CA ARG A 95 21.62 2.60 -1.94
C ARG A 95 20.50 2.76 -0.93
N GLU A 96 20.77 3.61 0.05
CA GLU A 96 19.77 4.17 0.95
C GLU A 96 18.58 4.69 0.13
N ARG A 97 17.38 4.15 0.40
CA ARG A 97 16.15 4.66 -0.20
C ARG A 97 15.78 5.91 0.58
N SER A 98 15.91 7.08 -0.03
CA SER A 98 15.50 8.36 0.57
C SER A 98 14.13 8.75 0.05
N ASN A 99 13.32 9.39 0.89
CA ASN A 99 12.12 10.07 0.40
C ASN A 99 12.52 11.27 -0.50
N ALA A 100 11.58 11.69 -1.34
CA ALA A 100 11.83 12.69 -2.37
C ALA A 100 11.82 14.15 -1.88
N TYR A 101 11.42 14.38 -0.63
CA TYR A 101 11.15 15.71 -0.09
C TYR A 101 12.29 16.26 0.75
N PHE A 102 13.13 15.38 1.31
CA PHE A 102 14.32 15.79 2.06
C PHE A 102 15.47 14.79 1.85
N PRO A 103 16.71 15.27 1.58
CA PRO A 103 17.86 14.37 1.40
C PRO A 103 18.10 13.49 2.63
N HIS A 104 18.31 12.19 2.39
CA HIS A 104 18.51 11.17 3.44
C HIS A 104 17.35 11.01 4.43
N ALA A 105 16.17 11.54 4.12
CA ALA A 105 15.02 11.33 4.98
C ALA A 105 14.40 9.95 4.74
N ASP A 106 13.93 9.36 5.84
CA ASP A 106 13.31 8.05 5.85
C ASP A 106 12.00 8.06 5.03
N PRO A 107 11.88 7.22 3.97
CA PRO A 107 10.64 7.07 3.23
C PRO A 107 9.57 6.28 3.98
N CYS A 108 9.89 5.77 5.18
CA CYS A 108 9.17 4.75 5.92
C CYS A 108 8.98 3.48 5.09
N GLY A 109 8.44 2.44 5.73
CA GLY A 109 8.33 1.13 5.13
C GLY A 109 7.09 0.38 5.58
N SER A 110 6.83 -0.77 4.96
CA SER A 110 7.69 -1.40 3.95
C SER A 110 7.42 -0.96 2.50
N SER A 111 6.30 -0.28 2.22
CA SER A 111 5.93 0.10 0.84
C SER A 111 6.72 1.33 0.35
N SER A 112 7.99 1.43 0.77
CA SER A 112 8.91 2.55 0.50
C SER A 112 9.05 2.81 -0.99
N GLY A 113 9.26 1.75 -1.78
CA GLY A 113 9.38 1.85 -3.24
C GLY A 113 8.13 2.41 -3.91
N SER A 114 6.93 1.97 -3.48
CA SER A 114 5.66 2.51 -3.98
C SER A 114 5.46 3.97 -3.59
N GLY A 115 5.84 4.35 -2.36
CA GLY A 115 5.80 5.72 -1.88
C GLY A 115 6.71 6.65 -2.69
N ILE A 116 7.98 6.29 -2.85
CA ILE A 116 8.96 7.06 -3.62
C ILE A 116 8.55 7.16 -5.09
N ALA A 117 8.12 6.04 -5.70
CA ALA A 117 7.75 6.03 -7.11
C ALA A 117 6.51 6.87 -7.41
N ALA A 118 5.50 6.84 -6.53
CA ALA A 118 4.33 7.69 -6.68
C ALA A 118 4.69 9.17 -6.52
N SER A 119 5.53 9.51 -5.52
CA SER A 119 5.85 10.90 -5.20
C SER A 119 6.63 11.60 -6.32
N ILE A 120 7.60 10.92 -6.94
CA ILE A 120 8.40 11.49 -8.02
C ILE A 120 7.84 11.21 -9.43
N GLY A 121 6.63 10.64 -9.53
CA GLY A 121 5.94 10.45 -10.80
C GLY A 121 6.49 9.33 -11.69
N LEU A 122 7.18 8.32 -11.13
CA LEU A 122 7.60 7.13 -11.88
C LEU A 122 6.43 6.24 -12.31
N ALA A 123 5.29 6.38 -11.65
CA ALA A 123 4.05 5.69 -11.96
C ALA A 123 2.85 6.63 -11.87
N ALA A 124 1.79 6.33 -12.63
CA ALA A 124 0.53 7.06 -12.54
C ALA A 124 -0.10 6.85 -11.16
N VAL A 125 -0.14 5.59 -10.70
CA VAL A 125 -0.60 5.17 -9.37
C VAL A 125 0.24 4.00 -8.88
N THR A 126 0.35 3.82 -7.57
CA THR A 126 1.03 2.67 -6.98
C THR A 126 0.14 1.91 -6.00
N LEU A 127 0.53 0.68 -5.69
CA LEU A 127 -0.12 -0.17 -4.69
C LEU A 127 0.90 -0.52 -3.60
N GLY A 128 0.44 -0.51 -2.36
CA GLY A 128 1.19 -1.00 -1.21
C GLY A 128 0.45 -2.13 -0.51
N THR A 129 1.14 -2.78 0.42
CA THR A 129 0.57 -3.79 1.31
C THR A 129 0.75 -3.35 2.75
N GLU A 130 -0.30 -3.44 3.56
CA GLU A 130 -0.21 -3.10 4.98
C GLU A 130 -0.66 -4.27 5.86
N THR A 131 0.20 -4.56 6.83
CA THR A 131 -0.08 -5.40 7.99
C THR A 131 -0.29 -4.48 9.19
N ASP A 132 0.72 -3.64 9.44
CA ASP A 132 0.68 -2.50 10.34
C ASP A 132 1.54 -1.39 9.72
N GLY A 133 0.97 -0.19 9.55
CA GLY A 133 1.65 1.02 9.06
C GLY A 133 2.20 1.01 7.62
N SER A 134 2.33 -0.14 6.96
CA SER A 134 3.15 -0.29 5.74
C SER A 134 2.59 0.33 4.45
N ILE A 135 1.40 0.91 4.46
CA ILE A 135 0.82 1.82 3.45
C ILE A 135 0.78 3.24 4.03
N THR A 136 0.17 3.41 5.20
CA THR A 136 -0.11 4.70 5.84
C THR A 136 1.17 5.48 6.18
N CYS A 137 2.18 4.81 6.72
CA CYS A 137 3.47 5.42 7.06
C CYS A 137 4.24 5.89 5.83
N PRO A 138 4.53 5.05 4.80
CA PRO A 138 5.21 5.55 3.61
C PRO A 138 4.37 6.55 2.81
N THR A 139 3.04 6.50 2.88
CA THR A 139 2.18 7.56 2.33
C THR A 139 2.42 8.90 3.04
N SER A 140 2.47 8.91 4.37
CA SER A 140 2.74 10.12 5.17
C SER A 140 4.13 10.70 4.85
N ASN A 141 5.17 9.86 4.88
CA ASN A 141 6.56 10.29 4.66
C ASN A 141 6.86 10.74 3.22
N ASN A 142 6.04 10.33 2.25
CA ASN A 142 6.21 10.70 0.84
C ASN A 142 5.12 11.64 0.31
N ASN A 143 4.36 12.30 1.20
CA ASN A 143 3.32 13.28 0.87
C ASN A 143 2.36 12.77 -0.23
N LEU A 144 1.70 11.65 0.07
CA LEU A 144 0.75 10.97 -0.80
C LEU A 144 -0.63 10.88 -0.14
N ALA A 145 -1.62 10.44 -0.92
CA ALA A 145 -2.86 9.87 -0.45
C ALA A 145 -2.78 8.33 -0.49
N GLY A 146 -3.03 7.69 0.65
CA GLY A 146 -2.97 6.24 0.80
C GLY A 146 -4.18 5.72 1.54
N ILE A 147 -4.69 4.57 1.13
CA ILE A 147 -5.83 3.91 1.78
C ILE A 147 -5.41 2.50 2.16
N LYS A 148 -5.39 2.21 3.46
CA LYS A 148 -5.41 0.84 3.98
C LYS A 148 -6.88 0.41 4.09
N PRO A 149 -7.40 -0.46 3.22
CA PRO A 149 -8.80 -0.83 3.31
C PRO A 149 -9.04 -1.82 4.47
N THR A 150 -10.32 -2.11 4.71
CA THR A 150 -10.73 -3.20 5.60
C THR A 150 -10.13 -4.51 5.09
N VAL A 151 -9.63 -5.35 6.00
CA VAL A 151 -9.10 -6.68 5.64
C VAL A 151 -10.21 -7.47 4.97
N GLY A 152 -9.93 -7.97 3.77
CA GLY A 152 -10.92 -8.63 2.94
C GLY A 152 -11.69 -7.71 2.00
N LEU A 153 -11.49 -6.39 1.91
CA LEU A 153 -12.08 -5.60 0.82
C LEU A 153 -11.38 -5.84 -0.53
N THR A 154 -10.06 -6.01 -0.50
CA THR A 154 -9.21 -6.28 -1.66
C THR A 154 -8.58 -7.66 -1.51
N SER A 155 -8.44 -8.39 -2.62
CA SER A 155 -7.83 -9.72 -2.60
C SER A 155 -6.33 -9.65 -2.29
N ARG A 156 -5.85 -10.61 -1.51
CA ARG A 156 -4.44 -10.83 -1.20
C ARG A 156 -3.88 -12.06 -1.90
N ALA A 157 -4.65 -12.67 -2.80
CA ALA A 157 -4.17 -13.79 -3.60
C ALA A 157 -2.89 -13.40 -4.36
N GLY A 158 -1.83 -14.20 -4.24
CA GLY A 158 -0.55 -13.91 -4.88
C GLY A 158 0.34 -12.88 -4.16
N VAL A 159 -0.11 -12.31 -3.03
CA VAL A 159 0.72 -11.47 -2.16
C VAL A 159 1.52 -12.35 -1.20
N ILE A 160 2.80 -12.02 -0.99
CA ILE A 160 3.61 -12.69 0.04
C ILE A 160 3.08 -12.22 1.41
N PRO A 161 2.59 -13.13 2.26
CA PRO A 161 1.88 -12.75 3.46
C PRO A 161 2.80 -12.47 4.65
N ILE A 162 2.24 -11.75 5.63
CA ILE A 162 2.74 -11.66 7.02
C ILE A 162 1.65 -12.09 8.00
N SER A 163 0.44 -11.51 7.90
CA SER A 163 -0.70 -11.91 8.72
C SER A 163 -1.98 -11.94 7.91
N ALA A 164 -2.63 -13.12 7.86
CA ALA A 164 -3.94 -13.26 7.24
C ALA A 164 -5.00 -12.38 7.92
N HIS A 165 -4.79 -12.02 9.18
CA HIS A 165 -5.74 -11.24 9.96
C HIS A 165 -5.58 -9.73 9.76
N GLN A 166 -4.41 -9.28 9.29
CA GLN A 166 -4.09 -7.85 9.19
C GLN A 166 -3.72 -7.39 7.78
N ASP A 167 -3.18 -8.28 6.95
CA ASP A 167 -2.73 -7.95 5.60
C ASP A 167 -3.87 -7.44 4.73
N THR A 168 -3.56 -6.40 3.96
CA THR A 168 -4.42 -5.89 2.90
C THR A 168 -3.62 -5.18 1.81
N VAL A 169 -4.18 -5.09 0.60
CA VAL A 169 -3.61 -4.33 -0.53
C VAL A 169 -4.38 -3.03 -0.68
N GLY A 170 -3.67 -1.90 -0.81
CA GLY A 170 -4.31 -0.60 -0.92
C GLY A 170 -3.57 0.36 -1.86
N PRO A 171 -4.28 1.37 -2.40
CA PRO A 171 -3.69 2.38 -3.26
C PRO A 171 -2.79 3.36 -2.50
N MET A 172 -1.71 3.76 -3.16
CA MET A 172 -0.82 4.85 -2.78
C MET A 172 -0.66 5.77 -4.00
N THR A 173 -1.13 7.00 -3.91
CA THR A 173 -1.30 7.88 -5.08
C THR A 173 -1.07 9.35 -4.71
N ARG A 174 -0.91 10.23 -5.70
CA ARG A 174 -0.71 11.67 -5.45
C ARG A 174 -2.00 12.42 -5.12
N SER A 175 -3.17 11.79 -5.29
CA SER A 175 -4.46 12.42 -5.02
C SER A 175 -5.47 11.42 -4.46
N LEU A 176 -6.36 11.87 -3.57
CA LEU A 176 -7.42 10.99 -3.03
C LEU A 176 -8.40 10.53 -4.12
N THR A 177 -8.56 11.32 -5.19
CA THR A 177 -9.33 10.94 -6.38
C THR A 177 -8.74 9.70 -7.05
N ASP A 178 -7.43 9.68 -7.28
CA ASP A 178 -6.75 8.53 -7.87
C ASP A 178 -6.84 7.31 -6.96
N ALA A 179 -6.67 7.50 -5.64
CA ALA A 179 -6.85 6.42 -4.67
C ALA A 179 -8.26 5.83 -4.73
N ALA A 180 -9.31 6.65 -4.84
CA ALA A 180 -10.70 6.19 -4.96
C ALA A 180 -10.96 5.44 -6.28
N ILE A 181 -10.40 5.91 -7.39
CA ILE A 181 -10.48 5.22 -8.69
C ILE A 181 -9.84 3.84 -8.58
N VAL A 182 -8.61 3.77 -8.09
CA VAL A 182 -7.88 2.51 -7.96
C VAL A 182 -8.60 1.56 -7.01
N LEU A 183 -9.07 2.05 -5.86
CA LEU A 183 -9.81 1.21 -4.90
C LEU A 183 -11.08 0.61 -5.52
N SER A 184 -11.79 1.38 -6.36
CA SER A 184 -13.00 0.91 -7.06
C SER A 184 -12.70 -0.20 -8.07
N VAL A 185 -11.46 -0.27 -8.59
CA VAL A 185 -11.02 -1.33 -9.50
C VAL A 185 -10.59 -2.58 -8.74
N ILE A 186 -9.83 -2.43 -7.65
CA ILE A 186 -9.21 -3.57 -6.95
C ILE A 186 -10.07 -4.20 -5.86
N ALA A 187 -11.13 -3.51 -5.41
CA ALA A 187 -12.06 -4.04 -4.43
C ALA A 187 -13.00 -5.07 -5.06
N GLY A 188 -13.23 -6.19 -4.38
CA GLY A 188 -14.03 -7.27 -4.93
C GLY A 188 -13.82 -8.60 -4.24
N LYS A 189 -14.78 -9.51 -4.42
CA LYS A 189 -14.68 -10.91 -3.99
C LYS A 189 -13.71 -11.67 -4.88
N ASP A 190 -12.87 -12.48 -4.26
CA ASP A 190 -11.96 -13.41 -4.92
C ASP A 190 -12.06 -14.78 -4.23
N PRO A 191 -12.48 -15.84 -4.94
CA PRO A 191 -12.52 -17.21 -4.40
C PRO A 191 -11.18 -17.73 -3.86
N LYS A 192 -10.06 -17.12 -4.26
CA LYS A 192 -8.72 -17.49 -3.77
C LYS A 192 -8.37 -16.83 -2.44
N ASP A 193 -9.20 -15.92 -1.95
CA ASP A 193 -9.04 -15.22 -0.68
C ASP A 193 -10.36 -15.23 0.11
N ASN A 194 -10.44 -16.11 1.09
CA ASN A 194 -11.65 -16.33 1.88
C ASN A 194 -12.15 -15.09 2.64
N PHE A 195 -11.26 -14.15 3.00
CA PHE A 195 -11.69 -12.92 3.69
C PHE A 195 -12.54 -12.03 2.79
N THR A 196 -12.31 -12.09 1.47
CA THR A 196 -13.10 -11.31 0.52
C THR A 196 -14.53 -11.80 0.37
N LEU A 197 -14.79 -13.07 0.71
CA LEU A 197 -16.12 -13.66 0.60
C LEU A 197 -17.11 -13.05 1.61
N ALA A 198 -16.59 -12.52 2.72
CA ALA A 198 -17.35 -11.83 3.76
C ALA A 198 -17.84 -10.43 3.35
N GLN A 199 -17.39 -9.89 2.21
CA GLN A 199 -17.87 -8.59 1.71
C GLN A 199 -19.38 -8.62 1.40
N PRO A 200 -20.05 -7.46 1.46
CA PRO A 200 -21.38 -7.28 0.89
C PRO A 200 -21.45 -7.74 -0.59
N PRO A 201 -22.63 -8.12 -1.10
CA PRO A 201 -22.76 -8.55 -2.50
C PRO A 201 -22.37 -7.50 -3.53
N VAL A 202 -22.55 -6.22 -3.20
CA VAL A 202 -22.23 -5.09 -4.08
C VAL A 202 -21.09 -4.29 -3.44
N VAL A 203 -19.97 -4.23 -4.14
CA VAL A 203 -18.87 -3.32 -3.81
C VAL A 203 -19.19 -1.95 -4.42
N PRO A 204 -19.17 -0.87 -3.63
CA PRO A 204 -19.47 0.46 -4.14
C PRO A 204 -18.38 0.99 -5.06
N ASP A 205 -18.77 1.84 -6.00
CA ASP A 205 -17.85 2.73 -6.70
C ASP A 205 -17.45 3.87 -5.76
N PHE A 206 -16.22 3.82 -5.26
CA PHE A 206 -15.70 4.77 -4.27
C PHE A 206 -15.52 6.18 -4.84
N THR A 207 -15.46 6.34 -6.16
CA THR A 207 -15.39 7.68 -6.77
C THR A 207 -16.65 8.51 -6.49
N LYS A 208 -17.79 7.85 -6.28
CA LYS A 208 -19.06 8.50 -5.92
C LYS A 208 -19.05 9.13 -4.52
N ALA A 209 -18.08 8.76 -3.67
CA ALA A 209 -17.91 9.35 -2.35
C ALA A 209 -17.12 10.69 -2.40
N LEU A 210 -16.53 11.05 -3.54
CA LEU A 210 -15.75 12.29 -3.69
C LEU A 210 -16.69 13.51 -3.68
N ASN A 211 -16.83 14.14 -2.52
CA ASN A 211 -17.69 15.30 -2.32
C ASN A 211 -16.98 16.37 -1.48
N LYS A 212 -16.88 17.59 -2.02
CA LYS A 212 -16.24 18.74 -1.35
C LYS A 212 -16.91 19.13 -0.04
N ASN A 213 -18.19 18.80 0.13
CA ASN A 213 -18.99 19.09 1.32
C ASN A 213 -19.15 17.89 2.26
N ALA A 214 -18.42 16.78 2.02
CA ALA A 214 -18.61 15.52 2.75
C ALA A 214 -18.43 15.63 4.28
N LEU A 215 -17.63 16.61 4.73
CA LEU A 215 -17.33 16.83 6.14
C LEU A 215 -18.48 17.50 6.92
N LYS A 216 -19.42 18.16 6.23
CA LYS A 216 -20.53 18.86 6.90
C LYS A 216 -21.34 17.88 7.75
N GLY A 217 -21.47 18.20 9.04
CA GLY A 217 -22.19 17.40 10.02
C GLY A 217 -21.51 16.08 10.41
N LYS A 218 -20.27 15.83 9.99
CA LYS A 218 -19.48 14.66 10.44
C LYS A 218 -18.80 14.96 11.76
N ARG A 219 -18.50 13.90 12.53
CA ARG A 219 -17.80 13.98 13.81
C ARG A 219 -16.42 13.35 13.67
N PHE A 220 -15.37 14.05 14.10
CA PHE A 220 -13.99 13.57 14.10
C PHE A 220 -13.48 13.53 15.53
N GLY A 221 -13.05 12.35 15.99
CA GLY A 221 -12.44 12.17 17.30
C GLY A 221 -10.93 12.42 17.25
N VAL A 222 -10.41 13.10 18.27
CA VAL A 222 -8.96 13.33 18.46
C VAL A 222 -8.46 12.47 19.62
N PRO A 223 -7.76 11.35 19.37
CA PRO A 223 -7.22 10.49 20.41
C PRO A 223 -5.93 11.08 21.00
N ARG A 224 -6.06 12.10 21.85
CA ARG A 224 -4.95 12.82 22.49
C ARG A 224 -3.99 11.90 23.22
N HIS A 225 -4.51 10.89 23.92
CA HIS A 225 -3.69 9.95 24.67
C HIS A 225 -2.75 9.14 23.75
N VAL A 226 -3.14 8.85 22.51
CA VAL A 226 -2.26 8.18 21.55
C VAL A 226 -1.14 9.11 21.10
N PHE A 227 -1.47 10.36 20.75
CA PHE A 227 -0.52 11.32 20.18
C PHE A 227 0.43 11.94 21.21
N LEU A 228 0.00 12.13 22.45
CA LEU A 228 0.83 12.73 23.50
C LEU A 228 1.67 11.69 24.26
N THR A 229 1.52 10.40 23.93
CA THR A 229 2.32 9.32 24.50
C THR A 229 3.60 9.12 23.70
N ASP A 230 4.74 9.48 24.30
CA ASP A 230 6.08 9.41 23.70
C ASP A 230 6.40 8.01 23.15
N SER A 231 6.00 6.94 23.84
CA SER A 231 6.28 5.56 23.42
C SER A 231 5.50 5.09 22.19
N ILE A 232 4.48 5.85 21.75
CA ILE A 232 3.68 5.51 20.57
C ILE A 232 4.11 6.36 19.37
N THR A 233 4.13 7.69 19.53
CA THR A 233 4.34 8.62 18.40
C THR A 233 5.61 9.45 18.50
N GLY A 234 6.37 9.32 19.59
CA GLY A 234 7.51 10.18 19.90
C GLY A 234 7.13 11.58 20.40
N ASN A 235 5.86 11.97 20.34
CA ASN A 235 5.34 13.26 20.83
C ASN A 235 6.15 14.48 20.33
N ASP A 236 6.50 14.48 19.04
CA ASP A 236 7.30 15.54 18.45
C ASP A 236 6.54 16.88 18.46
N PRO A 237 7.08 17.94 19.10
CA PRO A 237 6.41 19.24 19.18
C PRO A 237 6.09 19.86 17.81
N SER A 238 6.92 19.63 16.80
CA SER A 238 6.71 20.14 15.44
C SER A 238 5.53 19.46 14.76
N ILE A 239 5.36 18.16 14.98
CA ILE A 239 4.21 17.38 14.49
C ILE A 239 2.94 17.80 15.22
N ASN A 240 3.00 18.02 16.54
CA ASN A 240 1.86 18.49 17.32
C ASN A 240 1.32 19.84 16.79
N VAL A 241 2.21 20.78 16.45
CA VAL A 241 1.81 22.07 15.83
C VAL A 241 1.15 21.86 14.47
N ALA A 242 1.68 20.97 13.63
CA ALA A 242 1.09 20.66 12.33
C ALA A 242 -0.29 19.98 12.47
N TYR A 243 -0.43 19.09 13.45
CA TYR A 243 -1.67 18.40 13.77
C TYR A 243 -2.77 19.37 14.20
N GLU A 244 -2.49 20.30 15.13
CA GLU A 244 -3.45 21.34 15.53
C GLU A 244 -3.91 22.18 14.34
N LYS A 245 -2.97 22.55 13.46
CA LYS A 245 -3.29 23.30 12.23
C LYS A 245 -4.18 22.49 11.30
N ALA A 246 -4.02 21.17 11.23
CA ALA A 246 -4.85 20.30 10.38
C ALA A 246 -6.31 20.17 10.89
N LEU A 247 -6.58 20.40 12.18
CA LEU A 247 -7.94 20.38 12.73
C LEU A 247 -8.76 21.62 12.33
N LEU A 248 -8.11 22.76 12.08
CA LEU A 248 -8.76 24.02 11.70
C LEU A 248 -9.59 23.89 10.40
N PRO A 249 -9.06 23.40 9.27
CA PRO A 249 -9.84 23.24 8.05
C PRO A 249 -10.95 22.19 8.21
N ILE A 250 -10.76 21.14 9.03
CA ILE A 250 -11.81 20.15 9.31
C ILE A 250 -13.02 20.82 9.97
N LYS A 251 -12.80 21.66 10.99
CA LYS A 251 -13.86 22.45 11.65
C LYS A 251 -14.50 23.45 10.67
N ALA A 252 -13.68 24.18 9.91
CA ALA A 252 -14.16 25.17 8.94
C ALA A 252 -15.04 24.57 7.83
N LEU A 253 -14.80 23.31 7.46
CA LEU A 253 -15.62 22.55 6.50
C LEU A 253 -16.92 21.98 7.11
N GLY A 254 -17.25 22.36 8.35
CA GLY A 254 -18.53 22.06 8.99
C GLY A 254 -18.57 20.73 9.74
N ALA A 255 -17.43 20.12 10.04
CA ALA A 255 -17.36 18.96 10.92
C ALA A 255 -17.25 19.38 12.40
N THR A 256 -17.79 18.54 13.28
CA THR A 256 -17.58 18.64 14.73
C THR A 256 -16.33 17.87 15.12
N VAL A 257 -15.39 18.52 15.80
CA VAL A 257 -14.22 17.85 16.38
C VAL A 257 -14.52 17.54 17.85
N VAL A 258 -14.38 16.28 18.23
CA VAL A 258 -14.52 15.77 19.59
C VAL A 258 -13.12 15.53 20.14
N ASP A 259 -12.73 16.31 21.14
CA ASP A 259 -11.36 16.37 21.60
C ASP A 259 -11.34 16.62 23.13
N PRO A 260 -10.90 15.65 23.96
CA PRO A 260 -10.34 14.36 23.56
C PRO A 260 -11.41 13.33 23.15
N ALA A 261 -11.01 12.35 22.35
CA ALA A 261 -11.74 11.14 22.03
C ALA A 261 -10.77 9.95 22.09
N ASP A 262 -10.25 9.68 23.28
CA ASP A 262 -9.19 8.71 23.51
C ASP A 262 -9.66 7.26 23.32
N LEU A 263 -8.73 6.42 22.86
CA LEU A 263 -8.97 4.98 22.72
C LEU A 263 -8.87 4.33 24.10
N PRO A 264 -9.87 3.55 24.54
CA PRO A 264 -9.83 2.91 25.86
C PRO A 264 -8.63 1.98 26.08
N SER A 265 -8.05 1.46 24.99
CA SER A 265 -6.94 0.50 25.00
C SER A 265 -5.58 1.14 24.68
N THR A 266 -5.42 2.46 24.81
CA THR A 266 -4.13 3.12 24.52
C THR A 266 -2.98 2.55 25.37
N ASP A 267 -3.20 2.32 26.66
CA ASP A 267 -2.16 1.76 27.55
C ASP A 267 -1.82 0.30 27.21
N GLU A 268 -2.82 -0.46 26.75
CA GLU A 268 -2.62 -1.83 26.28
C GLU A 268 -1.77 -1.86 25.02
N PHE A 269 -1.96 -0.90 24.11
CA PHE A 269 -1.16 -0.79 22.89
C PHE A 269 0.35 -0.66 23.19
N VAL A 270 0.72 0.08 24.23
CA VAL A 270 2.12 0.28 24.64
C VAL A 270 2.72 -0.96 25.33
N THR A 271 1.90 -1.67 26.10
CA THR A 271 2.38 -2.72 27.01
C THR A 271 2.24 -4.12 26.44
N SER A 272 1.38 -4.31 25.43
CA SER A 272 1.07 -5.60 24.85
C SER A 272 2.09 -6.03 23.80
N ASN A 273 2.46 -7.32 23.84
CA ASN A 273 3.23 -7.97 22.78
C ASN A 273 2.34 -8.77 21.82
N ASN A 274 1.00 -8.61 21.90
CA ASN A 274 0.05 -9.43 21.15
C ASN A 274 0.24 -9.33 19.64
N GLU A 275 0.52 -8.13 19.12
CA GLU A 275 0.82 -7.92 17.71
C GLU A 275 1.98 -8.83 17.27
N THR A 276 3.13 -8.72 17.95
CA THR A 276 4.31 -9.54 17.64
C THR A 276 4.02 -11.04 17.73
N ILE A 277 3.22 -11.49 18.72
CA ILE A 277 2.84 -12.90 18.86
C ILE A 277 2.00 -13.35 17.66
N VAL A 278 0.95 -12.58 17.31
CA VAL A 278 0.05 -12.89 16.20
C VAL A 278 0.81 -12.92 14.88
N LEU A 279 1.63 -11.90 14.60
CA LEU A 279 2.42 -11.83 13.36
C LEU A 279 3.36 -13.02 13.21
N ASN A 280 4.05 -13.42 14.28
CA ASN A 280 4.98 -14.57 14.23
C ASN A 280 4.25 -15.89 13.97
N VAL A 281 3.08 -16.08 14.58
CA VAL A 281 2.28 -17.30 14.40
C VAL A 281 1.68 -17.34 12.99
N ASP A 282 1.01 -16.25 12.58
CA ASP A 282 0.37 -16.17 11.28
C ASP A 282 1.39 -16.34 10.15
N PHE A 283 2.52 -15.65 10.21
CA PHE A 283 3.55 -15.72 9.19
C PHE A 283 4.04 -17.17 9.00
N LYS A 284 4.33 -17.85 10.11
CA LYS A 284 4.76 -19.25 10.09
C LYS A 284 3.70 -20.16 9.47
N VAL A 285 2.44 -20.00 9.87
CA VAL A 285 1.31 -20.79 9.34
C VAL A 285 1.14 -20.53 7.84
N GLN A 286 1.16 -19.27 7.42
CA GLN A 286 0.91 -18.87 6.03
C GLN A 286 2.01 -19.31 5.07
N LEU A 287 3.29 -19.30 5.50
CA LEU A 287 4.39 -19.89 4.72
C LEU A 287 4.20 -21.39 4.53
N TRP A 288 3.70 -22.08 5.55
CA TRP A 288 3.47 -23.53 5.50
C TRP A 288 2.29 -23.89 4.60
N THR A 289 1.15 -23.21 4.75
CA THR A 289 -0.05 -23.46 3.93
C THR A 289 0.16 -23.15 2.46
N ASN A 290 1.00 -22.16 2.12
CA ASN A 290 1.32 -21.82 0.73
C ASN A 290 2.25 -22.85 0.05
N LYS A 291 3.04 -23.62 0.81
CA LYS A 291 3.82 -24.73 0.26
C LYS A 291 2.95 -25.95 -0.10
N VAL A 292 1.85 -26.18 0.62
CA VAL A 292 0.97 -27.34 0.44
C VAL A 292 -0.05 -27.14 -0.71
N ARG A 293 -0.26 -25.91 -1.17
CA ARG A 293 -1.20 -25.57 -2.27
C ARG A 293 -0.57 -25.45 -3.66
N LYS A 294 0.72 -25.79 -3.82
CA LYS A 294 1.38 -25.93 -5.13
C LYS A 294 1.43 -27.40 -5.52
#